data_AF-A0A9P9IEI1-F1
#
_entry.id   AF-A0A9P9IEI1-F1
#
_cell.length_a   1.000
_cell.length_b   1.000
_cell.length_c   1.000
_cell.angle_alpha   90.00
_cell.angle_beta   90.00
_cell.angle_gamma   90.00
#
_symmetry.space_group_name_H-M   'P 1'
#
loop_
_entity.id
_entity.type
_entity.pdbx_description
1 polymer ?
#
loop_
_entity_poly.entity_id
_entity_poly.type
_entity_poly.pdbx_seq_one_letter_code
_entity_poly.pdbx_strand_id
1 'polypeptide(L)'
;MLRWDSTKNKACQILKVAKDGGCGVQAPIALLIHAATKAARSVSVPIAIHLNHTQDKSMIRYAADELPFDKLVSYCHARGIATEAEPSRIEGGGDGIADTADLDGTLTTPEQVEDYNNTGIDFLAPAFDNVHGEYNQRGPILDNDRLDQIRLAAAGRVRLVLHGTNDFPEDTMKRCIAGGIFKVNVNRLVLNDYLAYIRQNSHKLNLTSLMEQDVRHARKLVEWQMEVCGSVGKA
;
A
#
# COMPACT_ATOMS: atom_id res chain seq x y z
N MET A 1 49.36 14.07 4.17
CA MET A 1 47.95 13.72 3.95
C MET A 1 47.24 13.69 5.31
N LEU A 2 46.40 14.67 5.60
CA LEU A 2 45.56 14.65 6.80
C LEU A 2 44.47 13.59 6.61
N ARG A 3 44.46 12.56 7.46
CA ARG A 3 43.41 11.52 7.45
C ARG A 3 42.07 12.19 7.78
N TRP A 4 41.07 11.95 6.95
CA TRP A 4 39.72 12.43 7.16
C TRP A 4 39.13 11.77 8.42
N ASP A 5 38.69 12.60 9.37
CA ASP A 5 38.10 12.19 10.64
C ASP A 5 36.60 12.50 10.61
N SER A 6 35.80 11.46 10.39
CA SER A 6 34.34 11.54 10.30
C SER A 6 33.69 12.02 11.60
N THR A 7 34.38 11.97 12.74
CA THR A 7 33.85 12.40 14.03
C THR A 7 33.85 13.91 14.22
N LYS A 8 34.65 14.65 13.43
CA LYS A 8 34.72 16.13 13.48
C LYS A 8 33.96 16.81 12.34
N ASN A 9 33.37 16.03 11.43
CA ASN A 9 32.61 16.56 10.31
C ASN A 9 31.14 16.79 10.71
N LYS A 10 30.71 18.06 10.71
CA LYS A 10 29.35 18.45 11.08
C LYS A 10 28.25 17.76 10.26
N ALA A 11 28.49 17.47 8.97
CA ALA A 11 27.52 16.75 8.14
C ALA A 11 27.38 15.29 8.57
N CYS A 12 28.47 14.60 8.91
CA CYS A 12 28.42 13.23 9.45
C CYS A 12 27.74 13.16 10.82
N GLN A 13 27.90 14.18 11.66
CA GLN A 13 27.22 14.28 12.95
C GLN A 13 25.70 14.49 12.78
N ILE A 14 25.29 15.35 11.84
CA ILE A 14 23.86 15.55 11.51
C ILE A 14 23.22 14.27 11.01
N LEU A 15 23.91 13.52 10.13
CA LEU A 15 23.43 12.23 9.62
C LEU A 15 23.33 11.17 10.71
N LYS A 16 24.25 11.18 11.68
CA LYS A 16 24.22 10.27 12.83
C LYS A 16 23.06 10.60 13.78
N VAL A 17 22.84 11.87 14.09
CA VAL A 17 21.68 12.32 14.89
C VAL A 17 20.36 12.03 14.18
N ALA A 18 20.30 12.18 12.85
CA ALA A 18 19.12 11.84 12.06
C ALA A 18 18.85 10.32 12.01
N LYS A 19 19.90 9.50 12.06
CA LYS A 19 19.80 8.03 12.15
C LYS A 19 19.38 7.57 13.55
N ASP A 20 20.02 8.11 14.59
CA ASP A 20 19.82 7.72 15.98
C ASP A 20 18.51 8.29 16.58
N GLY A 21 17.99 9.40 16.02
CA GLY A 21 16.71 10.02 16.39
C GLY A 21 15.54 9.72 15.45
N GLY A 22 15.67 8.78 14.51
CA GLY A 22 14.60 8.40 13.57
C GLY A 22 14.26 9.44 12.48
N CYS A 23 14.90 10.61 12.49
CA CYS A 23 14.60 11.71 11.56
C CYS A 23 14.98 11.41 10.09
N GLY A 24 15.75 10.37 9.81
CA GLY A 24 16.14 9.97 8.45
C GLY A 24 15.02 9.36 7.60
N VAL A 25 14.00 8.77 8.22
CA VAL A 25 12.85 8.13 7.55
C VAL A 25 11.54 8.89 7.83
N GLN A 26 11.42 9.54 8.99
CA GLN A 26 10.25 10.37 9.33
C GLN A 26 10.17 11.70 8.56
N ALA A 27 11.30 12.36 8.26
CA ALA A 27 11.27 13.59 7.48
C ALA A 27 10.80 13.36 6.02
N PRO A 28 11.23 12.29 5.32
CA PRO A 28 10.68 11.95 4.01
C PRO A 28 9.18 11.68 4.00
N ILE A 29 8.64 10.90 4.95
CA ILE A 29 7.21 10.53 4.90
C ILE A 29 6.29 11.74 5.17
N ALA A 30 6.66 12.62 6.10
CA ALA A 30 5.89 13.85 6.36
C ALA A 30 5.88 14.78 5.14
N LEU A 31 7.03 14.94 4.48
CA LEU A 31 7.14 15.71 3.24
C LEU A 31 6.28 15.11 2.11
N LEU A 32 6.31 13.78 1.94
CA LEU A 32 5.49 13.08 0.96
C LEU A 32 3.99 13.22 1.25
N ILE A 33 3.57 13.10 2.51
CA ILE A 33 2.18 13.33 2.93
C ILE A 33 1.76 14.76 2.60
N HIS A 34 2.59 15.77 2.91
CA HIS A 34 2.29 17.16 2.60
C HIS A 34 2.19 17.43 1.09
N ALA A 35 3.13 16.89 0.30
CA ALA A 35 3.12 17.02 -1.15
C ALA A 35 1.87 16.35 -1.76
N ALA A 36 1.58 15.11 -1.36
CA ALA A 36 0.43 14.35 -1.83
C ALA A 36 -0.89 15.03 -1.41
N THR A 37 -1.00 15.52 -0.17
CA THR A 37 -2.19 16.26 0.31
C THR A 37 -2.41 17.53 -0.49
N LYS A 38 -1.33 18.28 -0.79
CA LYS A 38 -1.43 19.49 -1.62
C LYS A 38 -1.89 19.16 -3.03
N ALA A 39 -1.37 18.10 -3.64
CA ALA A 39 -1.78 17.64 -4.96
C ALA A 39 -3.26 17.19 -4.96
N ALA A 40 -3.66 16.36 -4.00
CA ALA A 40 -5.03 15.87 -3.86
C ALA A 40 -6.05 17.00 -3.69
N ARG A 41 -5.72 18.05 -2.93
CA ARG A 41 -6.58 19.23 -2.74
C ARG A 41 -6.65 20.17 -3.96
N SER A 42 -5.74 20.01 -4.91
CA SER A 42 -5.62 20.90 -6.09
C SER A 42 -6.37 20.40 -7.32
N VAL A 43 -6.94 19.19 -7.26
CA VAL A 43 -7.68 18.58 -8.37
C VAL A 43 -9.19 18.63 -8.15
N SER A 44 -9.96 18.46 -9.23
CA SER A 44 -11.42 18.48 -9.22
C SER A 44 -12.07 17.12 -8.98
N VAL A 45 -11.29 16.05 -8.81
CA VAL A 45 -11.78 14.69 -8.59
C VAL A 45 -11.47 14.23 -7.16
N PRO A 46 -12.27 13.34 -6.56
CA PRO A 46 -12.00 12.85 -5.21
C PRO A 46 -10.67 12.07 -5.15
N ILE A 47 -9.73 12.53 -4.34
CA ILE A 47 -8.48 11.82 -4.03
C ILE A 47 -8.31 11.73 -2.51
N ALA A 48 -8.19 10.50 -2.01
CA ALA A 48 -7.85 10.21 -0.62
C ALA A 48 -6.36 9.85 -0.50
N ILE A 49 -5.72 10.26 0.60
CA ILE A 49 -4.36 9.84 0.95
C ILE A 49 -4.48 8.72 1.99
N HIS A 50 -3.93 7.55 1.67
CA HIS A 50 -3.97 6.36 2.51
C HIS A 50 -2.55 5.91 2.86
N LEU A 51 -2.29 5.70 4.16
CA LEU A 51 -1.02 5.18 4.65
C LEU A 51 -1.06 3.65 4.62
N ASN A 52 -0.57 3.07 3.52
CA ASN A 52 -0.61 1.63 3.31
C ASN A 52 0.45 0.89 4.17
N HIS A 53 0.12 -0.32 4.65
CA HIS A 53 0.98 -1.17 5.47
C HIS A 53 1.78 -0.41 6.54
N THR A 54 1.09 0.38 7.37
CA THR A 54 1.72 1.09 8.50
C THR A 54 2.10 0.07 9.59
N GLN A 55 3.14 -0.72 9.33
CA GLN A 55 3.58 -1.91 10.08
C GLN A 55 4.64 -1.61 11.16
N ASP A 56 5.02 -0.34 11.36
CA ASP A 56 6.04 0.00 12.36
C ASP A 56 5.58 -0.51 13.72
N LYS A 57 6.28 -1.56 14.17
CA LYS A 57 5.99 -2.21 15.44
C LYS A 57 6.02 -1.20 16.58
N SER A 58 6.81 -0.13 16.56
CA SER A 58 6.78 0.88 17.62
C SER A 58 5.51 1.74 17.61
N MET A 59 4.98 2.08 16.43
CA MET A 59 3.75 2.87 16.29
C MET A 59 2.50 2.01 16.48
N ILE A 60 2.45 0.80 15.89
CA ILE A 60 1.38 -0.17 16.13
C ILE A 60 1.41 -0.62 17.60
N ARG A 61 2.58 -0.84 18.21
CA ARG A 61 2.65 -1.32 19.59
C ARG A 61 2.40 -0.23 20.61
N TYR A 62 2.83 1.01 20.37
CA TYR A 62 2.33 2.14 21.16
C TYR A 62 0.81 2.27 21.04
N ALA A 63 0.28 2.11 19.83
CA ALA A 63 -1.14 2.15 19.55
C ALA A 63 -1.88 0.96 20.22
N ALA A 64 -1.39 -0.28 20.12
CA ALA A 64 -2.07 -1.51 20.53
C ALA A 64 -1.80 -1.93 21.99
N ASP A 65 -0.61 -1.64 22.54
CA ASP A 65 -0.30 -1.91 23.96
C ASP A 65 -0.98 -0.88 24.88
N GLU A 66 -1.27 0.34 24.40
CA GLU A 66 -1.98 1.39 25.18
C GLU A 66 -3.48 1.50 24.85
N LEU A 67 -3.90 1.12 23.63
CA LEU A 67 -5.29 1.18 23.18
C LEU A 67 -5.63 -0.11 22.40
N PRO A 68 -6.53 -0.98 22.90
CA PRO A 68 -6.95 -2.15 22.13
C PRO A 68 -7.47 -1.76 20.73
N PHE A 69 -7.42 -2.66 19.76
CA PHE A 69 -7.61 -2.33 18.33
C PHE A 69 -8.90 -1.54 18.03
N ASP A 70 -10.01 -1.84 18.71
CA ASP A 70 -11.27 -1.10 18.69
C ASP A 70 -11.13 0.38 19.10
N LYS A 71 -10.23 0.67 20.04
CA LYS A 71 -9.88 2.03 20.47
C LYS A 71 -9.05 2.77 19.43
N LEU A 72 -8.25 2.08 18.62
CA LEU A 72 -7.55 2.69 17.50
C LEU A 72 -8.49 3.08 16.36
N VAL A 73 -9.46 2.21 16.05
CA VAL A 73 -10.55 2.54 15.14
C VAL A 73 -11.29 3.78 15.65
N SER A 74 -11.69 3.78 16.92
CA SER A 74 -12.35 4.92 17.56
C SER A 74 -11.51 6.20 17.53
N TYR A 75 -10.19 6.09 17.76
CA TYR A 75 -9.26 7.23 17.72
C TYR A 75 -9.16 7.87 16.33
N CYS A 76 -9.09 7.04 15.29
CA CYS A 76 -9.08 7.47 13.89
C CYS A 76 -10.42 8.10 13.50
N HIS A 77 -11.53 7.43 13.82
CA HIS A 77 -12.88 7.92 13.54
C HIS A 77 -13.20 9.26 14.20
N ALA A 78 -12.75 9.47 15.45
CA ALA A 78 -12.87 10.76 16.14
C ALA A 78 -12.17 11.93 15.42
N ARG A 79 -11.31 11.64 14.44
CA ARG A 79 -10.59 12.60 13.59
C ARG A 79 -11.06 12.58 12.13
N GLY A 80 -12.13 11.84 11.82
CA GLY A 80 -12.63 11.67 10.46
C GLY A 80 -11.72 10.85 9.55
N ILE A 81 -10.89 9.95 10.13
CA ILE A 81 -9.96 9.10 9.40
C ILE A 81 -10.54 7.69 9.32
N ALA A 82 -10.75 7.20 8.10
CA ALA A 82 -11.17 5.82 7.85
C ALA A 82 -10.04 4.82 8.13
N THR A 83 -10.41 3.59 8.47
CA THR A 83 -9.46 2.52 8.84
C THR A 83 -9.60 1.30 7.94
N GLU A 84 -8.45 0.68 7.66
CA GLU A 84 -8.33 -0.54 6.89
C GLU A 84 -7.56 -1.58 7.73
N ALA A 85 -8.00 -2.83 7.71
CA ALA A 85 -7.35 -3.89 8.45
C ALA A 85 -7.22 -5.18 7.62
N GLU A 86 -6.17 -5.95 7.91
CA GLU A 86 -5.88 -7.24 7.30
C GLU A 86 -6.13 -8.33 8.36
N PRO A 87 -7.23 -9.11 8.27
CA PRO A 87 -7.60 -10.07 9.33
C PRO A 87 -6.67 -11.26 9.47
N SER A 88 -5.90 -11.53 8.42
CA SER A 88 -4.96 -12.62 8.33
C SER A 88 -3.66 -12.12 7.69
N ARG A 89 -2.74 -13.01 7.30
CA ARG A 89 -1.47 -12.62 6.71
C ARG A 89 -1.42 -12.98 5.24
N ILE A 90 -1.39 -11.97 4.39
CA ILE A 90 -1.06 -12.10 2.98
C ILE A 90 0.45 -12.38 2.87
N GLU A 91 0.83 -13.47 2.19
CA GLU A 91 2.23 -13.85 2.04
C GLU A 91 3.02 -12.88 1.15
N GLY A 92 4.33 -12.88 1.33
CA GLY A 92 5.28 -12.19 0.48
C GLY A 92 5.66 -10.81 0.98
N GLY A 93 6.37 -10.05 0.14
CA GLY A 93 6.92 -8.75 0.48
C GLY A 93 7.05 -7.86 -0.74
N GLY A 94 7.52 -6.64 -0.54
CA GLY A 94 7.69 -5.69 -1.63
C GLY A 94 8.43 -4.45 -1.20
N ASP A 95 8.73 -3.56 -2.14
CA ASP A 95 9.29 -2.26 -1.81
C ASP A 95 8.33 -1.50 -0.88
N GLY A 96 8.79 -1.23 0.36
CA GLY A 96 7.98 -0.64 1.43
C GLY A 96 7.09 -1.61 2.24
N ILE A 97 7.13 -2.92 2.00
CA ILE A 97 6.37 -3.95 2.74
C ILE A 97 7.33 -4.98 3.32
N ALA A 98 7.22 -5.28 4.62
CA ALA A 98 8.08 -6.26 5.27
C ALA A 98 7.88 -7.67 4.67
N ASP A 99 8.97 -8.39 4.45
CA ASP A 99 8.95 -9.76 3.96
C ASP A 99 8.40 -10.72 5.05
N THR A 100 7.58 -11.68 4.64
CA THR A 100 7.00 -12.72 5.50
C THR A 100 7.73 -14.06 5.38
N ALA A 101 8.92 -14.13 4.80
CA ALA A 101 9.65 -15.39 4.52
C ALA A 101 9.72 -16.41 5.68
N ASP A 102 9.68 -15.97 6.94
CA ASP A 102 9.70 -16.84 8.13
C ASP A 102 8.31 -17.12 8.73
N LEU A 103 7.23 -16.72 8.07
CA LEU A 103 5.85 -16.78 8.56
C LEU A 103 4.89 -17.30 7.48
N ASP A 104 4.27 -18.46 7.73
CA ASP A 104 3.27 -19.01 6.81
C ASP A 104 2.09 -18.05 6.62
N GLY A 105 1.60 -17.89 5.39
CA GLY A 105 0.37 -17.17 5.12
C GLY A 105 -0.81 -17.79 5.85
N THR A 106 -1.77 -16.95 6.20
CA THR A 106 -3.05 -17.44 6.71
C THR A 106 -4.16 -16.88 5.87
N LEU A 107 -5.03 -17.76 5.38
CA LEU A 107 -6.22 -17.38 4.63
C LEU A 107 -7.27 -16.81 5.59
N THR A 108 -7.97 -15.76 5.15
CA THR A 108 -9.03 -15.14 5.94
C THR A 108 -10.23 -16.09 6.03
N THR A 109 -10.80 -16.23 7.23
CA THR A 109 -12.04 -17.00 7.45
C THR A 109 -13.25 -16.09 7.69
N PRO A 110 -14.48 -16.57 7.45
CA PRO A 110 -15.71 -15.83 7.76
C PRO A 110 -15.80 -15.38 9.24
N GLU A 111 -15.32 -16.19 10.17
CA GLU A 111 -15.32 -15.88 11.60
C GLU A 111 -14.41 -14.67 11.90
N GLN A 112 -13.22 -14.62 11.29
CA GLN A 112 -12.34 -13.45 11.41
C GLN A 112 -13.00 -12.20 10.82
N VAL A 113 -13.71 -12.33 9.70
CA VAL A 113 -14.45 -11.20 9.11
C VAL A 113 -15.49 -10.67 10.10
N GLU A 114 -16.20 -11.54 10.82
CA GLU A 114 -17.15 -11.15 11.85
C GLU A 114 -16.48 -10.42 13.02
N ASP A 115 -15.36 -10.94 13.51
CA ASP A 115 -14.60 -10.30 14.58
C ASP A 115 -14.18 -8.87 14.19
N TYR A 116 -13.68 -8.69 12.97
CA TYR A 116 -13.28 -7.37 12.47
C TYR A 116 -14.47 -6.46 12.19
N ASN A 117 -15.62 -6.98 11.74
CA ASN A 117 -16.84 -6.18 11.63
C ASN A 117 -17.21 -5.54 12.97
N ASN A 118 -17.04 -6.27 14.09
CA ASN A 118 -17.35 -5.78 15.43
C ASN A 118 -16.39 -4.68 15.92
N THR A 119 -15.23 -4.53 15.29
CA THR A 119 -14.28 -3.45 15.62
C THR A 119 -14.67 -2.09 15.03
N GLY A 120 -15.54 -2.10 14.00
CA GLY A 120 -15.98 -0.89 13.31
C GLY A 120 -15.05 -0.38 12.22
N ILE A 121 -14.10 -1.17 11.73
CA ILE A 121 -13.27 -0.78 10.57
C ILE A 121 -14.13 -0.44 9.33
N ASP A 122 -13.58 0.34 8.40
CA ASP A 122 -14.27 0.74 7.18
C ASP A 122 -13.95 -0.20 6.00
N PHE A 123 -12.70 -0.67 5.97
CA PHE A 123 -12.13 -1.48 4.89
C PHE A 123 -11.47 -2.75 5.44
N LEU A 124 -11.67 -3.88 4.77
CA LEU A 124 -11.08 -5.17 5.13
C LEU A 124 -10.29 -5.72 3.95
N ALA A 125 -9.01 -6.03 4.16
CA ALA A 125 -8.11 -6.63 3.17
C ALA A 125 -7.98 -8.14 3.44
N PRO A 126 -8.76 -9.01 2.77
CA PRO A 126 -8.68 -10.43 3.01
C PRO A 126 -7.50 -11.08 2.30
N ALA A 127 -7.01 -12.19 2.86
CA ALA A 127 -6.15 -13.14 2.17
C ALA A 127 -6.98 -14.31 1.62
N PHE A 128 -6.93 -14.50 0.30
CA PHE A 128 -7.61 -15.57 -0.44
C PHE A 128 -6.73 -16.11 -1.58
N ASP A 129 -5.49 -16.44 -1.23
CA ASP A 129 -4.37 -16.82 -2.13
C ASP A 129 -3.80 -15.66 -2.97
N ASN A 130 -4.16 -14.42 -2.65
CA ASN A 130 -3.39 -13.26 -3.10
C ASN A 130 -2.08 -13.12 -2.31
N VAL A 131 -1.02 -12.58 -2.94
CA VAL A 131 0.32 -12.41 -2.33
C VAL A 131 0.91 -11.04 -2.65
N HIS A 132 1.71 -10.52 -1.74
CA HIS A 132 2.58 -9.38 -1.99
C HIS A 132 3.82 -9.81 -2.79
N GLY A 133 4.19 -9.01 -3.78
CA GLY A 133 5.38 -9.27 -4.60
C GLY A 133 5.05 -9.89 -5.94
N GLU A 134 5.89 -10.83 -6.39
CA GLU A 134 5.75 -11.49 -7.69
C GLU A 134 5.05 -12.84 -7.55
N TYR A 135 4.14 -13.12 -8.48
CA TYR A 135 3.59 -14.46 -8.65
C TYR A 135 4.58 -15.36 -9.39
N ASN A 136 4.47 -16.66 -9.16
CA ASN A 136 5.20 -17.64 -9.96
C ASN A 136 4.70 -17.66 -11.43
N GLN A 137 5.35 -18.44 -12.29
CA GLN A 137 5.03 -18.51 -13.72
C GLN A 137 3.57 -18.88 -14.06
N ARG A 138 2.83 -19.48 -13.11
CA ARG A 138 1.42 -19.82 -13.31
C ARG A 138 0.49 -18.62 -13.13
N GLY A 139 0.99 -17.50 -12.61
CA GLY A 139 0.21 -16.32 -12.27
C GLY A 139 -0.65 -16.53 -11.01
N PRO A 140 -1.55 -15.57 -10.72
CA PRO A 140 -2.43 -15.65 -9.55
C PRO A 140 -3.47 -16.77 -9.69
N ILE A 141 -3.45 -17.70 -8.74
CA ILE A 141 -4.48 -18.73 -8.54
C ILE A 141 -5.19 -18.36 -7.24
N LEU A 142 -6.41 -17.81 -7.35
CA LEU A 142 -7.15 -17.24 -6.22
C LEU A 142 -8.28 -18.17 -5.77
N ASP A 143 -8.51 -18.22 -4.46
CA ASP A 143 -9.64 -18.91 -3.84
C ASP A 143 -10.91 -18.04 -3.95
N ASN A 144 -11.60 -18.12 -5.09
CA ASN A 144 -12.80 -17.31 -5.34
C ASN A 144 -13.98 -17.72 -4.44
N ASP A 145 -14.09 -19.01 -4.09
CA ASP A 145 -15.14 -19.50 -3.19
C ASP A 145 -14.97 -18.86 -1.80
N ARG A 146 -13.73 -18.73 -1.32
CA ARG A 146 -13.42 -17.99 -0.10
C ARG A 146 -13.72 -16.50 -0.22
N LEU A 147 -13.38 -15.84 -1.32
CA LEU A 147 -13.74 -14.44 -1.53
C LEU A 147 -15.25 -14.24 -1.42
N ASP A 148 -16.04 -15.16 -1.98
CA ASP A 148 -17.50 -15.15 -1.85
C ASP A 148 -17.98 -15.36 -0.40
N GLN A 149 -17.40 -16.30 0.33
CA GLN A 149 -17.70 -16.50 1.75
C GLN A 149 -17.37 -15.26 2.59
N ILE A 150 -16.23 -14.62 2.34
CA ILE A 150 -15.80 -13.38 2.99
C ILE A 150 -16.76 -12.24 2.68
N ARG A 151 -17.18 -12.08 1.43
CA ARG A 151 -18.17 -11.08 1.02
C ARG A 151 -19.50 -11.28 1.74
N LEU A 152 -19.96 -12.52 1.87
CA LEU A 152 -21.18 -12.85 2.59
C LEU A 152 -21.06 -12.50 4.07
N ALA A 153 -19.95 -12.86 4.72
CA ALA A 153 -19.69 -12.56 6.13
C ALA A 153 -19.54 -11.04 6.40
N ALA A 154 -18.91 -10.31 5.48
CA ALA A 154 -18.80 -8.86 5.54
C ALA A 154 -20.20 -8.20 5.57
N ALA A 155 -21.19 -8.81 4.90
CA ALA A 155 -22.58 -8.36 4.89
C ALA A 155 -22.75 -6.87 4.55
N GLY A 156 -21.82 -6.29 3.80
CA GLY A 156 -21.77 -4.87 3.46
C GLY A 156 -21.39 -3.91 4.61
N ARG A 157 -21.05 -4.42 5.80
CA ARG A 157 -20.57 -3.62 6.95
C ARG A 157 -19.17 -3.05 6.71
N VAL A 158 -18.33 -3.80 5.99
CA VAL A 158 -16.98 -3.39 5.57
C VAL A 158 -16.83 -3.47 4.06
N ARG A 159 -15.96 -2.65 3.49
CA ARG A 159 -15.62 -2.68 2.06
C ARG A 159 -14.37 -3.53 1.83
N LEU A 160 -14.44 -4.47 0.90
CA LEU A 160 -13.32 -5.39 0.65
C LEU A 160 -12.22 -4.73 -0.18
N VAL A 161 -10.96 -5.01 0.19
CA VAL A 161 -9.76 -4.44 -0.43
C VAL A 161 -8.89 -5.54 -1.02
N LEU A 162 -8.50 -5.37 -2.27
CA LEU A 162 -7.59 -6.30 -2.95
C LEU A 162 -6.14 -5.81 -2.85
N HIS A 163 -5.30 -6.63 -2.24
CA HIS A 163 -3.84 -6.46 -2.19
C HIS A 163 -3.15 -7.42 -3.14
N GLY A 164 -1.88 -7.16 -3.45
CA GLY A 164 -1.04 -8.14 -4.13
C GLY A 164 -1.30 -8.27 -5.64
N THR A 165 -1.47 -7.15 -6.36
CA THR A 165 -1.95 -7.21 -7.75
C THR A 165 -0.86 -7.07 -8.83
N ASN A 166 0.42 -7.18 -8.47
CA ASN A 166 1.53 -6.79 -9.36
C ASN A 166 1.53 -7.51 -10.71
N ASP A 167 1.11 -8.78 -10.73
CA ASP A 167 1.08 -9.63 -11.93
C ASP A 167 -0.35 -10.05 -12.31
N PHE A 168 -1.37 -9.30 -11.89
CA PHE A 168 -2.75 -9.66 -12.20
C PHE A 168 -3.07 -9.43 -13.68
N PRO A 169 -3.53 -10.46 -14.41
CA PRO A 169 -4.19 -10.26 -15.68
C PRO A 169 -5.47 -9.45 -15.52
N GLU A 170 -5.86 -8.74 -16.57
CA GLU A 170 -7.09 -7.93 -16.61
C GLU A 170 -8.33 -8.73 -16.19
N ASP A 171 -8.50 -9.94 -16.73
CA ASP A 171 -9.65 -10.79 -16.39
C ASP A 171 -9.65 -11.21 -14.92
N THR A 172 -8.47 -11.43 -14.32
CA THR A 172 -8.37 -11.75 -12.90
C THR A 172 -8.78 -10.55 -12.04
N MET A 173 -8.33 -9.35 -12.40
CA MET A 173 -8.73 -8.11 -11.73
C MET A 173 -10.26 -7.92 -11.81
N LYS A 174 -10.83 -8.04 -13.01
CA LYS A 174 -12.28 -7.90 -13.24
C LYS A 174 -13.10 -8.94 -12.48
N ARG A 175 -12.64 -10.19 -12.41
CA ARG A 175 -13.30 -11.23 -11.60
C ARG A 175 -13.31 -10.89 -10.11
N CYS A 176 -12.20 -10.38 -9.56
CA CYS A 176 -12.15 -9.97 -8.16
C CYS A 176 -13.13 -8.82 -7.86
N ILE A 177 -13.21 -7.83 -8.76
CA ILE A 177 -14.15 -6.70 -8.64
C ILE A 177 -15.60 -7.19 -8.72
N ALA A 178 -15.92 -8.09 -9.65
CA ALA A 178 -17.23 -8.72 -9.73
C ALA A 178 -17.56 -9.54 -8.46
N GLY A 179 -16.55 -10.12 -7.83
CA GLY A 179 -16.61 -10.81 -6.53
C GLY A 179 -16.74 -9.89 -5.31
N GLY A 180 -16.90 -8.57 -5.50
CA GLY A 180 -17.21 -7.61 -4.44
C GLY A 180 -16.02 -6.84 -3.88
N ILE A 181 -14.84 -6.93 -4.50
CA ILE A 181 -13.73 -6.03 -4.20
C ILE A 181 -14.13 -4.58 -4.53
N PHE A 182 -13.92 -3.68 -3.57
CA PHE A 182 -14.28 -2.26 -3.65
C PHE A 182 -13.06 -1.35 -3.85
N LYS A 183 -11.93 -1.66 -3.22
CA LYS A 183 -10.66 -0.93 -3.34
C LYS A 183 -9.59 -1.87 -3.87
N VAL A 184 -8.78 -1.41 -4.83
CA VAL A 184 -7.68 -2.19 -5.42
C VAL A 184 -6.36 -1.47 -5.16
N ASN A 185 -5.42 -2.17 -4.51
CA ASN A 185 -4.08 -1.66 -4.27
C ASN A 185 -3.14 -2.08 -5.40
N VAL A 186 -2.62 -1.09 -6.13
CA VAL A 186 -1.57 -1.29 -7.13
C VAL A 186 -0.25 -0.72 -6.67
N ASN A 187 0.84 -1.37 -7.07
CA ASN A 187 2.19 -0.85 -6.89
C ASN A 187 2.98 -1.04 -8.19
N ARG A 188 3.70 -2.16 -8.32
CA ARG A 188 4.59 -2.39 -9.46
C ARG A 188 3.85 -2.47 -10.79
N LEU A 189 2.62 -3.00 -10.79
CA LEU A 189 1.76 -3.09 -11.98
C LEU A 189 1.68 -1.75 -12.74
N VAL A 190 1.59 -0.62 -12.03
CA VAL A 190 1.49 0.72 -12.63
C VAL A 190 2.83 1.47 -12.71
N LEU A 191 3.92 0.86 -12.25
CA LEU A 191 5.26 1.45 -12.22
C LEU A 191 6.26 0.73 -13.12
N ASN A 192 5.94 -0.46 -13.66
CA ASN A 192 6.86 -1.27 -14.46
C ASN A 192 7.47 -0.49 -15.64
N ASP A 193 6.63 0.19 -16.44
CA ASP A 193 7.11 0.98 -17.59
C ASP A 193 7.94 2.18 -17.15
N TYR A 194 7.54 2.85 -16.05
CA TYR A 194 8.29 3.95 -15.45
C TYR A 194 9.70 3.50 -15.01
N LEU A 195 9.78 2.38 -14.30
CA LEU A 195 11.05 1.82 -13.81
C LEU A 195 11.93 1.34 -14.97
N ALA A 196 11.34 0.70 -15.98
CA ALA A 196 12.06 0.29 -17.18
C ALA A 196 12.64 1.49 -17.94
N TYR A 197 11.85 2.56 -18.08
CA TYR A 197 12.27 3.79 -18.75
C TYR A 197 13.44 4.46 -18.01
N ILE A 198 13.38 4.57 -16.68
CA ILE A 198 14.49 5.11 -15.88
C ILE A 198 15.77 4.30 -16.06
N ARG A 199 15.69 2.97 -15.97
CA ARG A 199 16.86 2.08 -16.14
C ARG A 199 17.53 2.29 -17.50
N GLN A 200 16.73 2.48 -18.56
CA GLN A 200 17.23 2.62 -19.92
C GLN A 200 17.77 4.03 -20.26
N ASN A 201 17.30 5.07 -19.56
CA ASN A 201 17.53 6.46 -19.96
C ASN A 201 18.22 7.35 -18.92
N SER A 202 18.39 6.89 -17.67
CA SER A 202 19.01 7.67 -16.58
C SER A 202 20.44 8.15 -16.87
N HIS A 203 21.19 7.44 -17.72
CA HIS A 203 22.55 7.82 -18.13
C HIS A 203 22.58 8.66 -19.43
N LYS A 204 21.43 8.90 -20.06
CA LYS A 204 21.30 9.59 -21.36
C LYS A 204 20.65 10.96 -21.25
N LEU A 205 19.79 11.15 -20.25
CA LEU A 205 18.97 12.35 -20.09
C LEU A 205 19.40 13.14 -18.86
N ASN A 206 19.19 14.45 -18.93
CA ASN A 206 19.27 15.31 -17.75
C ASN A 206 18.11 15.00 -16.79
N LEU A 207 18.33 15.24 -15.51
CA LEU A 207 17.38 14.87 -14.44
C LEU A 207 15.95 15.38 -14.69
N THR A 208 15.78 16.66 -15.06
CA THR A 208 14.46 17.25 -15.30
C THR A 208 13.75 16.59 -16.49
N SER A 209 14.48 16.38 -17.59
CA SER A 209 13.95 15.68 -18.77
C SER A 209 13.62 14.22 -18.47
N LEU A 210 14.37 13.55 -17.58
CA LEU A 210 14.04 12.20 -17.15
C LEU A 210 12.70 12.19 -16.39
N MET A 211 12.56 13.05 -15.37
CA MET A 211 11.37 13.15 -14.51
C MET A 211 10.09 13.55 -15.26
N GLU A 212 10.21 14.37 -16.30
CA GLU A 212 9.05 14.74 -17.12
C GLU A 212 8.61 13.60 -18.05
N GLN A 213 9.56 12.77 -18.49
CA GLN A 213 9.32 11.69 -19.44
C GLN A 213 8.88 10.40 -18.75
N ASP A 214 9.52 10.03 -17.63
CA ASP A 214 9.22 8.82 -16.89
C ASP A 214 7.77 8.83 -16.34
N VAL A 215 7.30 9.95 -15.78
CA VAL A 215 5.97 10.04 -15.15
C VAL A 215 4.84 9.75 -16.13
N ARG A 216 5.06 9.98 -17.43
CA ARG A 216 4.07 9.66 -18.47
C ARG A 216 3.85 8.17 -18.64
N HIS A 217 4.88 7.35 -18.38
CA HIS A 217 4.78 5.90 -18.38
C HIS A 217 3.94 5.39 -17.21
N ALA A 218 4.16 5.93 -16.00
CA ALA A 218 3.31 5.62 -14.85
C ALA A 218 1.87 6.07 -15.10
N ARG A 219 1.67 7.29 -15.62
CA ARG A 219 0.33 7.83 -15.94
C ARG A 219 -0.44 6.90 -16.87
N LYS A 220 0.17 6.41 -17.96
CA LYS A 220 -0.46 5.51 -18.92
C LYS A 220 -0.97 4.21 -18.26
N LEU A 221 -0.16 3.62 -17.39
CA LEU A 221 -0.57 2.39 -16.69
C LEU A 221 -1.63 2.64 -15.62
N VAL A 222 -1.60 3.80 -14.95
CA VAL A 222 -2.67 4.22 -14.04
C VAL A 222 -3.98 4.44 -14.80
N GLU A 223 -3.96 5.11 -15.96
CA GLU A 223 -5.14 5.31 -16.83
C GLU A 223 -5.74 3.97 -17.26
N TRP A 224 -4.91 3.03 -17.74
CA TRP A 224 -5.35 1.67 -18.08
C TRP A 224 -5.95 0.95 -16.86
N GLN A 225 -5.31 1.04 -15.68
CA GLN A 225 -5.83 0.40 -14.48
C GLN A 225 -7.19 0.99 -14.07
N MET A 226 -7.39 2.30 -14.24
CA MET A 226 -8.69 2.93 -13.98
C MET A 226 -9.80 2.39 -14.88
N GLU A 227 -9.48 2.10 -16.16
CA GLU A 227 -10.40 1.46 -17.11
C GLU A 227 -10.71 0.02 -16.70
N VAL A 228 -9.69 -0.78 -16.39
CA VAL A 228 -9.84 -2.17 -15.93
C VAL A 228 -10.68 -2.24 -14.66
N CYS A 229 -10.46 -1.32 -13.72
CA CYS A 229 -11.22 -1.23 -12.48
C CYS A 229 -12.62 -0.61 -12.67
N GLY A 230 -12.96 -0.08 -13.84
CA GLY A 230 -14.27 0.52 -14.12
C GLY A 230 -14.51 1.86 -13.41
N SER A 231 -13.46 2.56 -13.00
CA SER A 231 -13.53 3.82 -12.24
C SER A 231 -13.61 5.08 -13.12
N VAL A 232 -13.34 4.95 -14.42
CA VAL A 232 -13.40 6.07 -15.37
C VAL A 232 -14.81 6.68 -15.41
N GLY A 233 -14.90 8.00 -15.23
CA GLY A 233 -16.15 8.74 -15.24
C GLY A 233 -17.01 8.61 -13.98
N LYS A 234 -16.44 8.16 -12.85
CA LYS A 234 -17.15 7.97 -11.57
C LYS A 234 -16.85 9.03 -10.50
N ALA A 235 -16.14 10.10 -10.87
CA ALA A 235 -15.77 11.20 -9.97
C ALA A 235 -16.97 12.07 -9.57
#